data_AF-A0A7R9IY58-F1
#
_entry.id   AF-A0A7R9IY58-F1
#
_cell.length_a   1.000
_cell.length_b   1.000
_cell.length_c   1.000
_cell.angle_alpha   90.00
_cell.angle_beta   90.00
_cell.angle_gamma   90.00
#
_symmetry.space_group_name_H-M   'P 1'
#
loop_
_entity.id
_entity.type
_entity.pdbx_description
1 polymer ?
#
loop_
_entity_poly.entity_id
_entity_poly.type
_entity_poly.pdbx_seq_one_letter_code
_entity_poly.pdbx_strand_id
1 'polypeptide(L)'
;MPHAENTFINRDIIRIAPERVKQAAQFQAAILADVAGRRGTLHGRVKPVSPTMKVAGPAITVEVRPGDNLAIHAALAIAQPGDVIVVDGKGDISCALIGEIMSTQAEASGIAGIIIDGAVRDADALSANGFPVFSAGLNPCGPTKSIAGRVNYPVSVAGAAIQPGDLVIGDIDGVVVLPREDVPAESPANRWHAARWGDALMTTSSPVILVTGNDLALQAVSLLSDFSIVYAGKQPSEDSLFQLCQQHNPVAIIVRYGKINARIMDAAPDLRVISKHGSGIDVIDQKAAAERHISVQSAPGANAAAVAEHTWALILACAKSVIPLDQRMRQGHWDKSTHKSMELEGRTLGLVGLGAIGGRVARIGRAFGMKVLAYDPFARTFPDECESSSLDDLLQQADVISLHCPLTEQTRQMINAEKLALFKKGAILVNTARGGLIDEEALLAALDNGTVAWAALDSFATEPLTAPHIWQNVGSVILSPHIGGVSDNSYVKMGTVAASNILSVLAAPMKNESPVA
;
A
#
# COMPACT_ATOMS: atom_id res chain seq x y z
N MET A 1 19.00 -29.20 39.40
CA MET A 1 18.82 -28.56 38.08
C MET A 1 19.83 -29.20 37.14
N PRO A 2 19.41 -30.06 36.20
CA PRO A 2 20.34 -30.67 35.26
C PRO A 2 20.88 -29.59 34.31
N HIS A 3 22.16 -29.70 33.95
CA HIS A 3 22.88 -28.81 33.05
C HIS A 3 22.14 -28.67 31.70
N ALA A 4 21.72 -27.46 31.34
CA ALA A 4 21.23 -27.18 29.99
C ALA A 4 22.40 -27.36 29.02
N GLU A 5 22.31 -28.35 28.13
CA GLU A 5 23.24 -28.53 27.02
C GLU A 5 23.25 -27.25 26.17
N ASN A 6 24.42 -26.60 26.14
CA ASN A 6 24.61 -25.34 25.45
C ASN A 6 24.96 -25.64 23.97
N THR A 7 24.00 -26.14 23.20
CA THR A 7 24.27 -26.63 21.84
C THR A 7 24.23 -25.47 20.85
N PHE A 8 25.37 -24.82 20.61
CA PHE A 8 25.53 -23.79 19.55
C PHE A 8 25.35 -24.33 18.12
N ILE A 9 25.27 -25.65 17.97
CA ILE A 9 25.19 -26.35 16.69
C ILE A 9 23.95 -27.24 16.72
N ASN A 10 22.96 -26.93 15.88
CA ASN A 10 21.84 -27.81 15.64
C ASN A 10 22.17 -28.77 14.48
N ARG A 11 22.16 -30.08 14.73
CA ARG A 11 22.44 -31.09 13.69
C ARG A 11 21.17 -31.61 13.01
N ASP A 12 20.02 -31.40 13.64
CA ASP A 12 18.74 -31.94 13.21
C ASP A 12 17.96 -30.87 12.45
N ILE A 13 18.09 -30.90 11.13
CA ILE A 13 17.34 -30.01 10.23
C ILE A 13 16.65 -30.81 9.12
N ILE A 14 15.49 -30.33 8.70
CA ILE A 14 14.73 -30.90 7.59
C ILE A 14 15.18 -30.20 6.31
N ARG A 15 15.88 -30.92 5.43
CA ARG A 15 16.29 -30.42 4.12
C ARG A 15 15.16 -30.56 3.11
N ILE A 16 15.10 -29.63 2.16
CA ILE A 16 14.29 -29.83 0.97
C ILE A 16 14.79 -31.04 0.16
N ALA A 17 13.86 -31.79 -0.44
CA ALA A 17 14.19 -32.98 -1.23
C ALA A 17 15.06 -32.61 -2.47
N PRO A 18 16.12 -33.40 -2.78
CA PRO A 18 17.04 -33.12 -3.89
C PRO A 18 16.36 -32.92 -5.26
N GLU A 19 15.29 -33.66 -5.55
CA GLU A 19 14.54 -33.50 -6.81
C GLU A 19 13.89 -32.12 -6.94
N ARG A 20 13.40 -31.55 -5.83
CA ARG A 20 12.82 -30.19 -5.83
C ARG A 20 13.90 -29.13 -6.04
N VAL A 21 15.08 -29.33 -5.45
CA VAL A 21 16.25 -28.46 -5.69
C VAL A 21 16.61 -28.47 -7.17
N LYS A 22 16.72 -29.65 -7.78
CA LYS A 22 17.07 -29.82 -9.19
C LYS A 22 16.06 -29.16 -10.13
N GLN A 23 14.77 -29.20 -9.80
CA GLN A 23 13.71 -28.53 -10.55
C GLN A 23 13.82 -27.01 -10.42
N ALA A 24 13.98 -26.49 -9.19
CA ALA A 24 14.09 -25.05 -8.97
C ALA A 24 15.36 -24.45 -9.60
N ALA A 25 16.46 -25.21 -9.65
CA ALA A 25 17.72 -24.81 -10.26
C ALA A 25 17.62 -24.52 -11.78
N GLN A 26 16.52 -24.90 -12.43
CA GLN A 26 16.28 -24.60 -13.85
C GLN A 26 15.86 -23.14 -14.09
N PHE A 27 15.42 -22.43 -13.05
CA PHE A 27 14.93 -21.07 -13.13
C PHE A 27 15.95 -20.05 -12.64
N GLN A 28 15.92 -18.85 -13.20
CA GLN A 28 16.73 -17.73 -12.71
C GLN A 28 16.22 -17.24 -11.36
N ALA A 29 17.13 -16.75 -10.52
CA ALA A 29 16.80 -16.21 -9.20
C ALA A 29 15.74 -15.10 -9.28
N ALA A 30 15.80 -14.24 -10.30
CA ALA A 30 14.81 -13.19 -10.54
C ALA A 30 13.38 -13.73 -10.79
N ILE A 31 13.24 -14.84 -11.53
CA ILE A 31 11.94 -15.48 -11.79
C ILE A 31 11.36 -16.03 -10.49
N LEU A 32 12.19 -16.71 -9.72
CA LEU A 32 11.80 -17.27 -8.42
C LEU A 32 11.43 -16.17 -7.42
N ALA A 33 12.14 -15.03 -7.45
CA ALA A 33 11.82 -13.87 -6.64
C ALA A 33 10.46 -13.28 -6.99
N ASP A 34 10.12 -13.15 -8.28
CA ASP A 34 8.79 -12.67 -8.68
C ASP A 34 7.68 -13.63 -8.23
N VAL A 35 7.88 -14.94 -8.39
CA VAL A 35 6.93 -15.98 -7.93
C VAL A 35 6.73 -15.94 -6.41
N ALA A 36 7.78 -15.67 -5.64
CA ALA A 36 7.73 -15.53 -4.19
C ALA A 36 7.19 -14.18 -3.70
N GLY A 37 6.67 -13.32 -4.59
CA GLY A 37 6.22 -11.97 -4.23
C GLY A 37 7.36 -11.10 -3.71
N ARG A 38 8.59 -11.34 -4.20
CA ARG A 38 9.86 -10.71 -3.85
C ARG A 38 10.34 -10.99 -2.42
N ARG A 39 9.64 -11.83 -1.65
CA ARG A 39 10.06 -12.27 -0.32
C ARG A 39 11.27 -13.20 -0.43
N GLY A 40 12.17 -13.13 0.55
CA GLY A 40 13.39 -13.95 0.59
C GLY A 40 14.49 -13.52 -0.38
N THR A 41 14.31 -12.43 -1.13
CA THR A 41 15.37 -11.81 -1.94
C THR A 41 16.39 -11.15 -1.01
N LEU A 42 17.66 -11.51 -1.13
CA LEU A 42 18.73 -10.86 -0.38
C LEU A 42 19.01 -9.46 -0.94
N HIS A 43 19.48 -8.53 -0.09
CA HIS A 43 19.93 -7.22 -0.53
C HIS A 43 20.98 -7.35 -1.64
N GLY A 44 20.86 -6.54 -2.69
CA GLY A 44 21.71 -6.60 -3.89
C GLY A 44 23.20 -6.30 -3.69
N ARG A 45 23.66 -6.16 -2.44
CA ARG A 45 25.08 -6.11 -2.09
C ARG A 45 25.71 -7.50 -2.14
N VAL A 46 24.93 -8.54 -1.83
CA VAL A 46 25.38 -9.93 -1.91
C VAL A 46 25.35 -10.34 -3.39
N LYS A 47 26.53 -10.39 -4.00
CA LYS A 47 26.72 -10.68 -5.43
C LYS A 47 27.67 -11.85 -5.61
N PRO A 48 27.54 -12.60 -6.72
CA PRO A 48 28.51 -13.65 -7.01
C PRO A 48 29.89 -13.02 -7.24
N VAL A 49 30.94 -13.69 -6.78
CA VAL A 49 32.33 -13.26 -6.99
C VAL A 49 32.68 -13.25 -8.48
N SER A 50 32.10 -14.17 -9.26
CA SER A 50 32.18 -14.19 -10.72
C SER A 50 30.78 -14.24 -11.37
N PRO A 51 30.53 -13.51 -12.48
CA PRO A 51 29.24 -13.49 -13.18
C PRO A 51 28.69 -14.85 -13.63
N THR A 52 29.55 -15.87 -13.73
CA THR A 52 29.17 -17.22 -14.19
C THR A 52 28.69 -18.13 -13.06
N MET A 53 28.84 -17.73 -11.80
CA MET A 53 28.50 -18.55 -10.64
C MET A 53 26.98 -18.70 -10.49
N LYS A 54 26.54 -19.94 -10.25
CA LYS A 54 25.16 -20.29 -9.95
C LYS A 54 25.14 -21.30 -8.82
N VAL A 55 24.17 -21.17 -7.92
CA VAL A 55 24.04 -22.06 -6.75
C VAL A 55 22.59 -22.44 -6.54
N ALA A 56 22.37 -23.69 -6.13
CA ALA A 56 21.06 -24.21 -5.75
C ALA A 56 21.20 -25.27 -4.66
N GLY A 57 20.46 -25.15 -3.56
CA GLY A 57 20.44 -26.18 -2.52
C GLY A 57 19.78 -25.75 -1.21
N PRO A 58 19.58 -26.70 -0.27
CA PRO A 58 19.07 -26.41 1.07
C PRO A 58 20.05 -25.55 1.88
N ALA A 59 19.53 -24.60 2.66
CA ALA A 59 20.31 -23.70 3.48
C ALA A 59 20.90 -24.40 4.72
N ILE A 60 22.21 -24.29 4.91
CA ILE A 60 22.88 -24.42 6.21
C ILE A 60 23.12 -23.01 6.71
N THR A 61 22.34 -22.60 7.70
CA THR A 61 22.42 -21.24 8.23
C THR A 61 23.55 -21.12 9.25
N VAL A 62 24.32 -20.04 9.14
CA VAL A 62 25.46 -19.77 10.02
C VAL A 62 25.37 -18.34 10.51
N GLU A 63 25.35 -18.14 11.82
CA GLU A 63 25.53 -16.83 12.43
C GLU A 63 26.94 -16.71 12.95
N VAL A 64 27.65 -15.66 12.52
CA VAL A 64 28.96 -15.31 13.04
C VAL A 64 28.95 -13.96 13.76
N ARG A 65 30.01 -13.68 14.52
CA ARG A 65 30.33 -12.32 14.96
C ARG A 65 31.16 -11.62 13.87
N PRO A 66 31.05 -10.29 13.74
CA PRO A 66 31.89 -9.54 12.80
C PRO A 66 33.36 -9.92 12.97
N GLY A 67 34.00 -10.27 11.86
CA GLY A 67 35.41 -10.63 11.85
C GLY A 67 35.78 -12.10 12.17
N ASP A 68 34.86 -12.95 12.63
CA ASP A 68 35.17 -14.31 13.10
C ASP A 68 34.52 -15.40 12.24
N ASN A 69 35.24 -16.47 11.91
CA ASN A 69 34.73 -17.55 11.06
C ASN A 69 34.63 -18.93 11.72
N LEU A 70 34.76 -19.02 13.06
CA LEU A 70 34.75 -20.31 13.77
C LEU A 70 33.47 -21.12 13.50
N ALA A 71 32.31 -20.46 13.43
CA ALA A 71 31.04 -21.14 13.16
C ALA A 71 30.93 -21.65 11.70
N ILE A 72 31.65 -21.03 10.74
CA ILE A 72 31.69 -21.50 9.35
C ILE A 72 32.43 -22.84 9.27
N HIS A 73 33.52 -23.00 10.03
CA HIS A 73 34.21 -24.29 10.16
C HIS A 73 33.30 -25.37 10.76
N ALA A 74 32.48 -25.02 11.76
CA ALA A 74 31.50 -25.95 12.33
C ALA A 74 30.42 -26.33 11.32
N ALA A 75 29.95 -25.38 10.50
CA ALA A 75 28.99 -25.65 9.42
C ALA A 75 29.56 -26.59 8.36
N LEU A 76 30.80 -26.37 7.91
CA LEU A 76 31.49 -27.25 6.96
C LEU A 76 31.59 -28.70 7.46
N ALA A 77 31.76 -28.89 8.77
CA ALA A 77 31.89 -30.22 9.36
C ALA A 77 30.56 -31.00 9.42
N ILE A 78 29.41 -30.32 9.33
CA ILE A 78 28.08 -30.95 9.44
C ILE A 78 27.24 -30.86 8.16
N ALA A 79 27.67 -30.06 7.19
CA ALA A 79 27.01 -29.92 5.90
C ALA A 79 27.03 -31.24 5.14
N GLN A 80 25.97 -31.50 4.39
CA GLN A 80 25.83 -32.64 3.50
C GLN A 80 26.06 -32.22 2.05
N PRO A 81 26.45 -33.15 1.16
CA PRO A 81 26.55 -32.85 -0.26
C PRO A 81 25.25 -32.23 -0.82
N GLY A 82 25.39 -31.13 -1.56
CA GLY A 82 24.28 -30.34 -2.09
C GLY A 82 23.79 -29.21 -1.19
N ASP A 83 24.20 -29.14 0.09
CA ASP A 83 23.87 -28.03 0.97
C ASP A 83 24.50 -26.71 0.49
N VAL A 84 23.87 -25.59 0.83
CA VAL A 84 24.38 -24.23 0.59
C VAL A 84 24.63 -23.57 1.93
N ILE A 85 25.88 -23.18 2.21
CA ILE A 85 26.20 -22.47 3.45
C ILE A 85 25.80 -21.01 3.31
N VAL A 86 24.90 -20.54 4.17
CA VAL A 86 24.42 -19.16 4.18
C VAL A 86 24.83 -18.48 5.48
N VAL A 87 25.71 -17.48 5.37
CA VAL A 87 26.38 -16.84 6.50
C VAL A 87 25.82 -15.44 6.74
N ASP A 88 25.24 -15.25 7.93
CA ASP A 88 24.94 -13.95 8.50
C ASP A 88 26.22 -13.35 9.09
N GLY A 89 26.97 -12.63 8.24
CA GLY A 89 28.16 -11.87 8.58
C GLY A 89 27.87 -10.44 9.07
N LYS A 90 26.60 -10.10 9.33
CA LYS A 90 26.15 -8.76 9.77
C LYS A 90 26.45 -7.63 8.77
N GLY A 91 26.78 -7.96 7.52
CA GLY A 91 27.22 -7.00 6.50
C GLY A 91 28.63 -6.43 6.75
N ASP A 92 29.41 -7.04 7.64
CA ASP A 92 30.77 -6.58 7.95
C ASP A 92 31.73 -6.87 6.79
N ILE A 93 32.34 -5.81 6.27
CA ILE A 93 33.32 -5.87 5.19
C ILE A 93 34.73 -5.47 5.68
N SER A 94 34.94 -5.31 6.99
CA SER A 94 36.23 -4.93 7.55
C SER A 94 37.26 -6.07 7.56
N CYS A 95 36.80 -7.33 7.52
CA CYS A 95 37.62 -8.52 7.35
C CYS A 95 36.89 -9.57 6.52
N ALA A 96 37.63 -10.38 5.75
CA ALA A 96 37.09 -11.50 5.02
C ALA A 96 36.83 -12.72 5.92
N LEU A 97 35.64 -13.30 5.80
CA LEU A 97 35.24 -14.48 6.57
C LEU A 97 35.76 -15.79 5.95
N ILE A 98 35.92 -15.83 4.63
CA ILE A 98 36.46 -16.99 3.90
C ILE A 98 37.39 -16.54 2.76
N GLY A 99 38.18 -17.47 2.25
CA GLY A 99 39.01 -17.33 1.05
C GLY A 99 39.15 -18.68 0.34
N GLU A 100 40.09 -18.77 -0.59
CA GLU A 100 40.26 -19.92 -1.50
C GLU A 100 40.26 -21.27 -0.76
N ILE A 101 41.10 -21.41 0.27
CA ILE A 101 41.30 -22.68 0.99
C ILE A 101 39.98 -23.26 1.50
N MET A 102 39.11 -22.42 2.05
CA MET A 102 37.84 -22.86 2.61
C MET A 102 36.83 -23.21 1.52
N SER A 103 36.83 -22.46 0.41
CA SER A 103 36.01 -22.78 -0.76
C SER A 103 36.41 -24.10 -1.41
N THR A 104 37.72 -24.38 -1.54
CA THR A 104 38.22 -25.67 -2.03
C THR A 104 37.83 -26.82 -1.10
N GLN A 105 37.86 -26.61 0.22
CA GLN A 105 37.37 -27.61 1.18
C GLN A 105 35.87 -27.86 1.03
N ALA A 106 35.07 -26.81 0.84
CA ALA A 106 33.64 -26.93 0.65
C ALA A 106 33.29 -27.68 -0.63
N GLU A 107 33.97 -27.35 -1.73
CA GLU A 107 33.85 -28.03 -3.03
C GLU A 107 34.18 -29.52 -2.92
N ALA A 108 35.30 -29.86 -2.27
CA ALA A 108 35.72 -31.25 -2.07
C ALA A 108 34.71 -32.07 -1.25
N SER A 109 33.96 -31.42 -0.35
CA SER A 109 32.89 -32.04 0.44
C SER A 109 31.54 -32.11 -0.31
N GLY A 110 31.47 -31.64 -1.55
CA GLY A 110 30.26 -31.66 -2.38
C GLY A 110 29.21 -30.61 -1.99
N ILE A 111 29.59 -29.57 -1.24
CA ILE A 111 28.71 -28.44 -0.92
C ILE A 111 28.38 -27.70 -2.22
N ALA A 112 27.14 -27.22 -2.38
CA ALA A 112 26.70 -26.60 -3.63
C ALA A 112 27.20 -25.16 -3.80
N GLY A 113 27.47 -24.44 -2.70
CA GLY A 113 28.04 -23.10 -2.73
C GLY A 113 28.00 -22.41 -1.36
N ILE A 114 28.55 -21.20 -1.30
CA ILE A 114 28.58 -20.38 -0.08
C ILE A 114 28.08 -18.97 -0.36
N ILE A 115 27.17 -18.47 0.49
CA ILE A 115 26.61 -17.12 0.44
C ILE A 115 26.92 -16.39 1.75
N ILE A 116 27.45 -15.18 1.66
CA ILE A 116 27.96 -14.43 2.81
C ILE A 116 27.48 -12.98 2.78
N ASP A 117 26.71 -12.56 3.78
CA ASP A 117 26.47 -11.13 4.04
C ASP A 117 27.68 -10.54 4.81
N GLY A 118 28.81 -10.46 4.14
CA GLY A 118 30.12 -10.03 4.65
C GLY A 118 31.21 -10.21 3.58
N ALA A 119 32.45 -9.81 3.87
CA ALA A 119 33.53 -9.85 2.89
C ALA A 119 34.17 -11.24 2.68
N VAL A 120 34.77 -11.44 1.51
CA VAL A 120 35.65 -12.57 1.16
C VAL A 120 37.02 -12.08 0.65
N ARG A 121 37.99 -12.98 0.58
CA ARG A 121 39.34 -12.73 0.04
C ARG A 121 39.71 -13.73 -1.04
N ASP A 122 40.87 -13.52 -1.68
CA ASP A 122 41.40 -14.38 -2.75
C ASP A 122 40.47 -14.42 -3.98
N ALA A 123 39.90 -13.26 -4.33
CA ALA A 123 38.86 -13.11 -5.35
C ALA A 123 39.25 -13.66 -6.73
N ASP A 124 40.52 -13.50 -7.13
CA ASP A 124 41.02 -14.02 -8.41
C ASP A 124 40.95 -15.55 -8.46
N ALA A 125 41.40 -16.21 -7.39
CA ALA A 125 41.34 -17.67 -7.28
C ALA A 125 39.89 -18.17 -7.16
N LEU A 126 39.07 -17.50 -6.34
CA LEU A 126 37.65 -17.84 -6.20
C LEU A 126 36.90 -17.71 -7.53
N SER A 127 37.22 -16.69 -8.33
CA SER A 127 36.61 -16.48 -9.65
C SER A 127 37.00 -17.56 -10.66
N ALA A 128 38.23 -18.09 -10.56
CA ALA A 128 38.77 -19.09 -11.48
C ALA A 128 38.33 -20.52 -11.16
N ASN A 129 38.10 -20.85 -9.87
CA ASN A 129 37.85 -22.22 -9.42
C ASN A 129 36.42 -22.72 -9.70
N GLY A 130 35.50 -21.88 -10.19
CA GLY A 130 34.15 -22.27 -10.59
C GLY A 130 33.17 -22.60 -9.46
N PHE A 131 33.67 -22.86 -8.25
CA PHE A 131 32.85 -23.06 -7.04
C PHE A 131 32.04 -21.80 -6.69
N PRO A 132 30.70 -21.88 -6.53
CA PRO A 132 29.87 -20.69 -6.32
C PRO A 132 30.10 -20.02 -4.96
N VAL A 133 30.56 -18.76 -5.00
CA VAL A 133 30.70 -17.90 -3.82
C VAL A 133 29.99 -16.57 -4.05
N PHE A 134 29.11 -16.19 -3.13
CA PHE A 134 28.41 -14.92 -3.12
C PHE A 134 28.80 -14.13 -1.88
N SER A 135 29.08 -12.84 -2.02
CA SER A 135 29.61 -12.01 -0.95
C SER A 135 29.11 -10.57 -1.03
N ALA A 136 29.08 -9.87 0.11
CA ALA A 136 28.77 -8.45 0.19
C ALA A 136 29.96 -7.54 -0.19
N GLY A 137 31.19 -8.06 -0.28
CA GLY A 137 32.37 -7.27 -0.60
C GLY A 137 33.68 -8.06 -0.57
N LEU A 138 34.79 -7.40 -0.88
CA LEU A 138 36.13 -8.00 -0.87
C LEU A 138 37.01 -7.32 0.17
N ASN A 139 37.83 -8.07 0.89
CA ASN A 139 38.82 -7.52 1.83
C ASN A 139 40.02 -8.46 1.97
N PRO A 140 41.27 -8.00 1.84
CA PRO A 140 42.45 -8.87 2.01
C PRO A 140 42.71 -9.31 3.47
N CYS A 141 42.15 -8.61 4.46
CA CYS A 141 42.31 -8.93 5.89
C CYS A 141 41.58 -10.24 6.22
N GLY A 142 42.24 -11.18 6.88
CA GLY A 142 41.67 -12.47 7.25
C GLY A 142 40.87 -12.45 8.57
N PRO A 143 40.12 -13.53 8.86
CA PRO A 143 39.25 -13.60 10.03
C PRO A 143 39.97 -14.11 11.28
N THR A 144 39.35 -13.88 12.43
CA THR A 144 39.66 -14.54 13.70
C THR A 144 38.91 -15.88 13.85
N LYS A 145 39.29 -16.67 14.86
CA LYS A 145 38.70 -18.00 15.17
C LYS A 145 38.53 -18.20 16.68
N SER A 146 37.93 -17.22 17.32
CA SER A 146 37.93 -17.06 18.78
C SER A 146 36.53 -16.96 19.38
N ILE A 147 35.51 -16.63 18.56
CA ILE A 147 34.17 -16.33 19.07
C ILE A 147 33.17 -17.36 18.56
N ALA A 148 32.44 -17.98 19.48
CA ALA A 148 31.38 -18.92 19.14
C ALA A 148 30.24 -18.21 18.38
N GLY A 149 29.82 -18.82 17.28
CA GLY A 149 28.60 -18.49 16.54
C GLY A 149 27.57 -19.62 16.63
N ARG A 150 26.49 -19.51 15.87
CA ARG A 150 25.41 -20.52 15.83
C ARG A 150 25.33 -21.16 14.44
N VAL A 151 25.04 -22.45 14.39
CA VAL A 151 24.81 -23.19 13.15
C VAL A 151 23.44 -23.85 13.17
N ASN A 152 22.70 -23.73 12.07
CA ASN A 152 21.35 -24.27 11.89
C ASN A 152 20.30 -23.71 12.86
N TYR A 153 20.38 -22.39 13.06
CA TYR A 153 19.34 -21.58 13.70
C TYR A 153 18.76 -20.58 12.69
N PRO A 154 17.54 -20.04 12.92
CA PRO A 154 17.02 -18.97 12.08
C PRO A 154 17.98 -17.78 12.06
N VAL A 155 18.30 -17.26 10.88
CA VAL A 155 19.18 -16.09 10.68
C VAL A 155 18.51 -15.03 9.83
N SER A 156 19.04 -13.80 9.87
CA SER A 156 18.66 -12.76 8.92
C SER A 156 19.90 -12.35 8.11
N VAL A 157 19.90 -12.68 6.82
CA VAL A 157 21.05 -12.47 5.92
C VAL A 157 20.63 -11.44 4.89
N ALA A 158 21.33 -10.30 4.85
CA ALA A 158 21.09 -9.24 3.89
C ALA A 158 19.59 -8.82 3.79
N GLY A 159 18.88 -8.80 4.92
CA GLY A 159 17.46 -8.40 4.99
C GLY A 159 16.43 -9.51 4.74
N ALA A 160 16.86 -10.72 4.38
CA ALA A 160 15.99 -11.90 4.25
C ALA A 160 16.03 -12.74 5.53
N ALA A 161 14.88 -13.22 6.00
CA ALA A 161 14.81 -14.24 7.06
C ALA A 161 14.97 -15.63 6.44
N ILE A 162 15.86 -16.45 7.00
CA ILE A 162 16.22 -17.76 6.44
C ILE A 162 16.14 -18.81 7.55
N GLN A 163 15.38 -19.87 7.31
CA GLN A 163 15.35 -21.06 8.15
C GLN A 163 16.36 -22.10 7.64
N PRO A 164 16.94 -22.92 8.53
CA PRO A 164 17.73 -24.07 8.11
C PRO A 164 16.89 -25.01 7.22
N GLY A 165 17.43 -25.41 6.08
CA GLY A 165 16.80 -26.30 5.11
C GLY A 165 15.91 -25.62 4.06
N ASP A 166 15.73 -24.30 4.12
CA ASP A 166 15.08 -23.51 3.07
C ASP A 166 15.84 -23.62 1.75
N LEU A 167 15.13 -23.47 0.64
CA LEU A 167 15.74 -23.55 -0.68
C LEU A 167 16.45 -22.23 -1.02
N VAL A 168 17.72 -22.32 -1.36
CA VAL A 168 18.53 -21.18 -1.79
C VAL A 168 18.84 -21.30 -3.27
N ILE A 169 18.61 -20.23 -4.03
CA ILE A 169 18.96 -20.13 -5.45
C ILE A 169 19.71 -18.82 -5.67
N GLY A 170 20.85 -18.88 -6.35
CA GLY A 170 21.64 -17.69 -6.68
C GLY A 170 22.22 -17.74 -8.08
N ASP A 171 22.25 -16.59 -8.74
CA ASP A 171 22.86 -16.36 -10.05
C ASP A 171 23.36 -14.89 -10.16
N ILE A 172 23.65 -14.43 -11.37
CA ILE A 172 24.17 -13.07 -11.62
C ILE A 172 23.25 -11.95 -11.09
N ASP A 173 21.94 -12.18 -11.01
CA ASP A 173 20.99 -11.18 -10.54
C ASP A 173 21.05 -11.03 -9.01
N GLY A 174 21.38 -12.09 -8.29
CA GLY A 174 21.53 -12.11 -6.84
C GLY A 174 21.13 -13.45 -6.24
N VAL A 175 20.64 -13.41 -4.99
CA VAL A 175 20.23 -14.61 -4.25
C VAL A 175 18.79 -14.45 -3.79
N VAL A 176 18.01 -15.52 -3.96
CA VAL A 176 16.65 -15.66 -3.41
C VAL A 176 16.57 -16.92 -2.55
N VAL A 177 15.83 -16.82 -1.47
CA VAL A 177 15.56 -17.91 -0.54
C VAL A 177 14.06 -18.15 -0.50
N LEU A 178 13.65 -19.40 -0.69
CA LEU A 178 12.25 -19.83 -0.63
C LEU A 178 12.04 -20.71 0.61
N PRO A 179 11.03 -20.44 1.45
CA PRO A 179 10.68 -21.32 2.55
C PRO A 179 10.46 -22.74 2.04
N ARG A 180 11.02 -23.74 2.71
CA ARG A 180 10.94 -25.15 2.28
C ARG A 180 9.50 -25.63 2.04
N GLU A 181 8.53 -25.15 2.83
CA GLU A 181 7.10 -25.44 2.68
C GLU A 181 6.47 -24.86 1.41
N ASP A 182 7.01 -23.74 0.91
CA ASP A 182 6.50 -23.03 -0.26
C ASP A 182 7.07 -23.62 -1.57
N VAL A 183 8.04 -24.55 -1.48
CA VAL A 183 8.57 -25.22 -2.66
C VAL A 183 7.67 -26.42 -3.03
N PRO A 184 6.94 -26.35 -4.16
CA PRO A 184 5.89 -27.31 -4.51
C PRO A 184 6.40 -28.76 -4.64
N ALA A 185 5.50 -29.71 -4.39
CA ALA A 185 5.83 -31.13 -4.27
C ALA A 185 5.98 -31.90 -5.58
N GLU A 186 5.40 -31.42 -6.67
CA GLU A 186 5.33 -32.13 -7.95
C GLU A 186 6.08 -31.38 -9.05
N SER A 187 6.68 -32.15 -9.97
CA SER A 187 7.41 -31.66 -11.15
C SER A 187 6.57 -30.66 -11.95
N PRO A 188 6.96 -29.39 -11.99
CA PRO A 188 6.02 -28.36 -12.36
C PRO A 188 6.45 -27.72 -13.67
N ALA A 189 6.56 -28.54 -14.72
CA ALA A 189 6.63 -28.01 -16.07
C ALA A 189 5.40 -27.12 -16.35
N ASN A 190 4.22 -27.46 -15.82
CA ASN A 190 2.98 -26.69 -16.07
C ASN A 190 2.76 -25.49 -15.12
N ARG A 191 3.30 -25.49 -13.89
CA ARG A 191 3.09 -24.37 -12.93
C ARG A 191 4.13 -23.25 -13.06
N TRP A 192 5.34 -23.56 -13.55
CA TRP A 192 6.42 -22.56 -13.69
C TRP A 192 6.54 -22.05 -15.13
N HIS A 193 6.12 -22.82 -16.16
CA HIS A 193 5.95 -22.28 -17.53
C HIS A 193 4.72 -21.38 -17.68
N ALA A 194 3.63 -21.63 -16.94
CA ALA A 194 2.42 -20.80 -17.01
C ALA A 194 2.67 -19.33 -16.64
N ALA A 195 3.79 -19.03 -15.98
CA ALA A 195 4.20 -17.68 -15.66
C ALA A 195 4.81 -16.90 -16.85
N ARG A 196 5.03 -17.50 -18.05
CA ARG A 196 5.73 -16.76 -19.13
C ARG A 196 5.24 -16.75 -20.57
N TRP A 197 4.40 -17.65 -21.10
CA TRP A 197 3.81 -17.41 -22.44
C TRP A 197 2.37 -17.89 -22.52
N GLY A 198 1.47 -16.97 -22.86
CA GLY A 198 0.11 -17.29 -23.26
C GLY A 198 0.15 -17.99 -24.61
N ASP A 199 -0.31 -19.24 -24.62
CA ASP A 199 -1.22 -19.69 -25.67
C ASP A 199 -2.01 -20.91 -25.21
N ALA A 200 -3.23 -20.96 -25.73
CA ALA A 200 -4.39 -21.74 -25.32
C ALA A 200 -4.16 -23.24 -25.02
N LEU A 201 -4.83 -23.73 -23.97
CA LEU A 201 -5.87 -24.77 -24.04
C LEU A 201 -6.67 -24.77 -22.72
N MET A 202 -7.97 -24.47 -22.80
CA MET A 202 -8.95 -24.38 -21.70
C MET A 202 -8.99 -25.67 -20.87
N THR A 203 -9.08 -25.67 -19.53
CA THR A 203 -10.13 -25.15 -18.62
C THR A 203 -9.51 -25.13 -17.20
N THR A 204 -9.53 -24.11 -16.33
CA THR A 204 -10.51 -23.08 -15.95
C THR A 204 -9.74 -21.82 -15.51
N SER A 205 -9.89 -20.69 -16.19
CA SER A 205 -9.24 -19.44 -15.76
C SER A 205 -9.89 -18.92 -14.48
N SER A 206 -9.08 -18.59 -13.47
CA SER A 206 -9.56 -17.87 -12.29
C SER A 206 -10.30 -16.60 -12.76
N PRO A 207 -11.50 -16.32 -12.24
CA PRO A 207 -12.26 -15.14 -12.61
C PRO A 207 -11.44 -13.86 -12.39
N VAL A 208 -11.59 -12.88 -13.29
CA VAL A 208 -10.78 -11.66 -13.28
C VAL A 208 -11.44 -10.55 -12.48
N ILE A 209 -10.64 -9.82 -11.69
CA ILE A 209 -11.02 -8.56 -11.06
C ILE A 209 -10.16 -7.44 -11.66
N LEU A 210 -10.82 -6.42 -12.21
CA LEU A 210 -10.13 -5.22 -12.70
C LEU A 210 -10.05 -4.17 -11.58
N VAL A 211 -8.86 -3.66 -11.29
CA VAL A 211 -8.63 -2.54 -10.37
C VAL A 211 -8.27 -1.31 -11.19
N THR A 212 -9.06 -0.24 -11.08
CA THR A 212 -8.80 1.01 -11.83
C THR A 212 -7.71 1.88 -11.19
N GLY A 213 -6.61 1.25 -10.79
CA GLY A 213 -5.43 1.86 -10.17
C GLY A 213 -4.17 1.03 -10.47
N ASN A 214 -3.02 1.47 -9.97
CA ASN A 214 -1.73 0.78 -10.13
C ASN A 214 -1.44 -0.26 -9.03
N ASP A 215 -2.17 -0.21 -7.93
CA ASP A 215 -1.97 -1.10 -6.79
C ASP A 215 -3.26 -1.31 -5.98
N LEU A 216 -3.21 -2.26 -5.06
CA LEU A 216 -4.21 -2.52 -4.04
C LEU A 216 -3.48 -2.96 -2.76
N ALA A 217 -4.01 -2.64 -1.58
CA ALA A 217 -3.41 -3.05 -0.31
C ALA A 217 -3.23 -4.58 -0.24
N LEU A 218 -2.09 -5.05 0.28
CA LEU A 218 -1.76 -6.48 0.32
C LEU A 218 -2.81 -7.33 1.04
N GLN A 219 -3.42 -6.79 2.08
CA GLN A 219 -4.50 -7.44 2.83
C GLN A 219 -5.74 -7.68 1.95
N ALA A 220 -6.05 -6.74 1.06
CA ALA A 220 -7.16 -6.86 0.12
C ALA A 220 -6.81 -7.83 -1.02
N VAL A 221 -5.57 -7.79 -1.52
CA VAL A 221 -5.07 -8.79 -2.49
C VAL A 221 -5.15 -10.20 -1.91
N SER A 222 -4.77 -10.37 -0.63
CA SER A 222 -4.87 -11.66 0.07
C SER A 222 -6.30 -12.19 0.18
N LEU A 223 -7.31 -11.31 0.26
CA LEU A 223 -8.72 -11.72 0.27
C LEU A 223 -9.20 -12.19 -1.11
N LEU A 224 -8.55 -11.74 -2.18
CA LEU A 224 -8.92 -12.01 -3.57
C LEU A 224 -8.01 -13.08 -4.20
N SER A 225 -7.40 -13.95 -3.40
CA SER A 225 -6.42 -14.96 -3.86
C SER A 225 -6.95 -15.91 -4.94
N ASP A 226 -8.26 -16.12 -4.98
CA ASP A 226 -8.92 -17.02 -5.94
C ASP A 226 -9.17 -16.34 -7.30
N PHE A 227 -8.88 -15.04 -7.41
CA PHE A 227 -9.12 -14.20 -8.58
C PHE A 227 -7.81 -13.74 -9.22
N SER A 228 -7.83 -13.56 -10.54
CA SER A 228 -6.75 -12.86 -11.24
C SER A 228 -6.99 -11.35 -11.16
N ILE A 229 -6.04 -10.58 -10.63
CA ILE A 229 -6.17 -9.12 -10.51
C ILE A 229 -5.46 -8.43 -11.68
N VAL A 230 -6.18 -7.59 -12.41
CA VAL A 230 -5.64 -6.76 -13.49
C VAL A 230 -5.64 -5.29 -13.04
N TYR A 231 -4.51 -4.60 -13.20
CA TYR A 231 -4.36 -3.20 -12.81
C TYR A 231 -4.38 -2.28 -14.02
N ALA A 232 -5.21 -1.24 -13.99
CA ALA A 232 -5.33 -0.28 -15.09
C ALA A 232 -4.25 0.83 -15.09
N GLY A 233 -3.43 0.91 -14.04
CA GLY A 233 -2.36 1.91 -13.92
C GLY A 233 -2.78 3.19 -13.19
N LYS A 234 -1.92 4.22 -13.24
CA LYS A 234 -2.02 5.41 -12.36
C LYS A 234 -3.22 6.31 -12.66
N GLN A 235 -3.52 6.55 -13.93
CA GLN A 235 -4.64 7.38 -14.39
C GLN A 235 -5.19 6.79 -15.69
N PRO A 236 -5.99 5.71 -15.60
CA PRO A 236 -6.52 5.06 -16.78
C PRO A 236 -7.53 5.98 -17.49
N SER A 237 -7.40 6.09 -18.81
CA SER A 237 -8.40 6.71 -19.68
C SER A 237 -9.61 5.80 -19.83
N GLU A 238 -10.75 6.37 -20.24
CA GLU A 238 -11.95 5.57 -20.55
C GLU A 238 -11.65 4.48 -21.60
N ASP A 239 -10.92 4.81 -22.66
CA ASP A 239 -10.55 3.85 -23.70
C ASP A 239 -9.66 2.73 -23.18
N SER A 240 -8.71 3.04 -22.28
CA SER A 240 -7.89 1.99 -21.65
C SER A 240 -8.70 1.07 -20.74
N LEU A 241 -9.69 1.60 -20.00
CA LEU A 241 -10.60 0.79 -19.18
C LEU A 241 -11.48 -0.10 -20.07
N PHE A 242 -12.00 0.45 -21.16
CA PHE A 242 -12.77 -0.30 -22.15
C PHE A 242 -11.95 -1.46 -22.74
N GLN A 243 -10.71 -1.21 -23.18
CA GLN A 243 -9.83 -2.23 -23.73
C GLN A 243 -9.52 -3.34 -22.71
N LEU A 244 -9.24 -2.98 -21.46
CA LEU A 244 -8.99 -3.97 -20.40
C LEU A 244 -10.23 -4.81 -20.08
N CYS A 245 -11.42 -4.20 -20.04
CA CYS A 245 -12.67 -4.92 -19.89
C CYS A 245 -12.89 -5.91 -21.05
N GLN A 246 -12.69 -5.46 -22.30
CA GLN A 246 -12.87 -6.30 -23.47
C GLN A 246 -11.86 -7.46 -23.52
N GLN A 247 -10.61 -7.21 -23.11
CA GLN A 247 -9.53 -8.20 -23.12
C GLN A 247 -9.70 -9.26 -22.02
N HIS A 248 -10.18 -8.86 -20.85
CA HIS A 248 -10.14 -9.71 -19.66
C HIS A 248 -11.51 -10.15 -19.13
N ASN A 249 -12.61 -9.61 -19.65
CA ASN A 249 -13.99 -9.88 -19.23
C ASN A 249 -14.15 -10.03 -17.70
N PRO A 250 -13.83 -8.99 -16.91
CA PRO A 250 -13.79 -9.09 -15.46
C PRO A 250 -15.16 -9.37 -14.85
N VAL A 251 -15.21 -10.27 -13.86
CA VAL A 251 -16.43 -10.52 -13.07
C VAL A 251 -16.69 -9.41 -12.04
N ALA A 252 -15.66 -8.63 -11.72
CA ALA A 252 -15.75 -7.51 -10.80
C ALA A 252 -14.79 -6.37 -11.14
N ILE A 253 -15.17 -5.15 -10.77
CA ILE A 253 -14.31 -3.96 -10.87
C ILE A 253 -14.15 -3.31 -9.50
N ILE A 254 -12.91 -3.07 -9.05
CA ILE A 254 -12.60 -2.17 -7.93
C ILE A 254 -12.27 -0.79 -8.48
N VAL A 255 -13.10 0.20 -8.14
CA VAL A 255 -12.99 1.56 -8.69
C VAL A 255 -12.16 2.45 -7.77
N ARG A 256 -10.97 2.84 -8.23
CA ARG A 256 -10.09 3.85 -7.62
C ARG A 256 -10.11 5.15 -8.42
N TYR A 257 -9.83 5.06 -9.72
CA TYR A 257 -9.81 6.18 -10.66
C TYR A 257 -10.70 5.91 -11.87
N GLY A 258 -10.98 6.96 -12.64
CA GLY A 258 -11.81 6.88 -13.84
C GLY A 258 -13.32 6.78 -13.54
N LYS A 259 -14.12 7.04 -14.56
CA LYS A 259 -15.58 6.87 -14.52
C LYS A 259 -15.93 5.50 -15.11
N ILE A 260 -16.88 4.82 -14.50
CA ILE A 260 -17.44 3.56 -15.02
C ILE A 260 -18.81 3.87 -15.61
N ASN A 261 -18.87 4.01 -16.92
CA ASN A 261 -20.09 4.28 -17.69
C ASN A 261 -20.63 3.00 -18.34
N ALA A 262 -21.79 3.11 -19.01
CA ALA A 262 -22.41 2.01 -19.74
C ALA A 262 -21.43 1.33 -20.72
N ARG A 263 -20.63 2.11 -21.45
CA ARG A 263 -19.66 1.59 -22.43
C ARG A 263 -18.62 0.64 -21.80
N ILE A 264 -18.10 0.97 -20.62
CA ILE A 264 -17.15 0.10 -19.90
C ILE A 264 -17.86 -1.17 -19.38
N MET A 265 -19.10 -1.05 -18.91
CA MET A 265 -19.88 -2.19 -18.44
C MET A 265 -20.22 -3.15 -19.59
N ASP A 266 -20.58 -2.62 -20.77
CA ASP A 266 -20.92 -3.41 -21.97
C ASP A 266 -19.72 -4.21 -22.51
N ALA A 267 -18.49 -3.73 -22.24
CA ALA A 267 -17.27 -4.43 -22.63
C ALA A 267 -16.94 -5.65 -21.76
N ALA A 268 -17.62 -5.84 -20.62
CA ALA A 268 -17.40 -6.93 -19.66
C ALA A 268 -18.73 -7.67 -19.37
N PRO A 269 -19.20 -8.56 -20.27
CA PRO A 269 -20.47 -9.26 -20.11
C PRO A 269 -20.59 -10.11 -18.84
N ASP A 270 -19.47 -10.57 -18.25
CA ASP A 270 -19.50 -11.36 -17.00
C ASP A 270 -19.47 -10.48 -15.73
N LEU A 271 -19.46 -9.16 -15.88
CA LEU A 271 -19.38 -8.22 -14.77
C LEU A 271 -20.61 -8.34 -13.87
N ARG A 272 -20.40 -8.70 -12.61
CA ARG A 272 -21.47 -8.86 -11.61
C ARG A 272 -21.45 -7.80 -10.52
N VAL A 273 -20.27 -7.24 -10.23
CA VAL A 273 -20.11 -6.29 -9.12
C VAL A 273 -19.08 -5.21 -9.41
N ILE A 274 -19.43 -3.97 -9.10
CA ILE A 274 -18.52 -2.82 -9.09
C ILE A 274 -18.41 -2.35 -7.64
N SER A 275 -17.23 -2.45 -7.05
CA SER A 275 -16.98 -2.00 -5.68
C SER A 275 -16.10 -0.76 -5.66
N LYS A 276 -16.57 0.32 -5.05
CA LYS A 276 -15.76 1.52 -4.86
C LYS A 276 -14.72 1.30 -3.76
N HIS A 277 -13.47 1.58 -4.08
CA HIS A 277 -12.41 1.80 -3.10
C HIS A 277 -12.63 3.18 -2.45
N GLY A 278 -13.46 3.20 -1.41
CA GLY A 278 -13.92 4.42 -0.74
C GLY A 278 -15.44 4.55 -0.71
N SER A 279 -15.92 5.69 -0.21
CA SER A 279 -17.34 5.91 0.07
C SER A 279 -18.16 6.45 -1.11
N GLY A 280 -17.58 7.29 -1.96
CA GLY A 280 -18.31 7.96 -3.03
C GLY A 280 -18.41 7.16 -4.32
N ILE A 281 -19.63 6.92 -4.77
CA ILE A 281 -19.98 6.14 -5.98
C ILE A 281 -20.41 7.03 -7.15
N ASP A 282 -20.19 8.35 -7.05
CA ASP A 282 -20.57 9.35 -8.05
C ASP A 282 -19.90 9.16 -9.43
N VAL A 283 -18.76 8.46 -9.47
CA VAL A 283 -18.04 8.12 -10.71
C VAL A 283 -18.57 6.85 -11.39
N ILE A 284 -19.57 6.18 -10.82
CA ILE A 284 -20.18 4.95 -11.36
C ILE A 284 -21.59 5.30 -11.84
N ASP A 285 -21.92 4.97 -13.09
CA ASP A 285 -23.28 5.10 -13.60
C ASP A 285 -24.20 4.04 -12.98
N GLN A 286 -24.82 4.40 -11.85
CA GLN A 286 -25.66 3.49 -11.08
C GLN A 286 -26.91 3.06 -11.86
N LYS A 287 -27.43 3.90 -12.76
CA LYS A 287 -28.60 3.56 -13.57
C LYS A 287 -28.22 2.50 -14.61
N ALA A 288 -27.12 2.72 -15.32
CA ALA A 288 -26.61 1.74 -16.28
C ALA A 288 -26.22 0.41 -15.63
N ALA A 289 -25.65 0.45 -14.41
CA ALA A 289 -25.34 -0.75 -13.64
C ALA A 289 -26.60 -1.53 -13.24
N ALA A 290 -27.64 -0.83 -12.78
CA ALA A 290 -28.92 -1.44 -12.40
C ALA A 290 -29.63 -2.10 -13.60
N GLU A 291 -29.64 -1.45 -14.76
CA GLU A 291 -30.18 -2.01 -16.02
C GLU A 291 -29.48 -3.31 -16.46
N ARG A 292 -28.24 -3.53 -16.02
CA ARG A 292 -27.41 -4.72 -16.31
C ARG A 292 -27.36 -5.72 -15.15
N HIS A 293 -28.13 -5.49 -14.09
CA HIS A 293 -28.11 -6.29 -12.86
C HIS A 293 -26.72 -6.37 -12.19
N ILE A 294 -25.90 -5.33 -12.35
CA ILE A 294 -24.56 -5.22 -11.75
C ILE A 294 -24.71 -4.59 -10.36
N SER A 295 -24.23 -5.28 -9.32
CA SER A 295 -24.26 -4.73 -7.96
C SER A 295 -23.22 -3.62 -7.79
N VAL A 296 -23.64 -2.44 -7.36
CA VAL A 296 -22.72 -1.35 -6.98
C VAL A 296 -22.59 -1.30 -5.46
N GLN A 297 -21.36 -1.48 -4.96
CA GLN A 297 -21.03 -1.45 -3.54
C GLN A 297 -20.00 -0.36 -3.26
N SER A 298 -19.95 0.12 -2.02
CA SER A 298 -18.93 1.07 -1.57
C SER A 298 -18.34 0.64 -0.23
N ALA A 299 -17.35 1.37 0.25
CA ALA A 299 -16.79 1.21 1.59
C ALA A 299 -17.16 2.42 2.50
N PRO A 300 -18.45 2.63 2.85
CA PRO A 300 -18.83 3.74 3.72
C PRO A 300 -18.10 3.67 5.06
N GLY A 301 -17.59 4.80 5.53
CA GLY A 301 -16.94 4.90 6.83
C GLY A 301 -15.50 4.36 6.89
N ALA A 302 -15.03 3.61 5.90
CA ALA A 302 -13.69 3.01 5.90
C ALA A 302 -12.56 4.06 5.97
N ASN A 303 -12.78 5.23 5.35
CA ASN A 303 -11.86 6.38 5.38
C ASN A 303 -12.32 7.49 6.35
N ALA A 304 -13.38 7.29 7.13
CA ALA A 304 -13.98 8.38 7.90
C ALA A 304 -13.05 8.99 8.96
N ALA A 305 -12.15 8.19 9.54
CA ALA A 305 -11.13 8.69 10.45
C ALA A 305 -10.15 9.63 9.73
N ALA A 306 -9.59 9.20 8.59
CA ALA A 306 -8.65 9.99 7.79
C ALA A 306 -9.28 11.32 7.32
N VAL A 307 -10.51 11.29 6.81
CA VAL A 307 -11.18 12.51 6.34
C VAL A 307 -11.49 13.46 7.50
N ALA A 308 -11.87 12.94 8.67
CA ALA A 308 -12.10 13.76 9.85
C ALA A 308 -10.80 14.42 10.36
N GLU A 309 -9.69 13.69 10.37
CA GLU A 309 -8.36 14.21 10.71
C GLU A 309 -7.93 15.30 9.72
N HIS A 310 -8.08 15.05 8.41
CA HIS A 310 -7.76 16.04 7.38
C HIS A 310 -8.64 17.30 7.49
N THR A 311 -9.93 17.13 7.77
CA THR A 311 -10.85 18.25 8.01
C THR A 311 -10.35 19.12 9.17
N TRP A 312 -9.94 18.52 10.29
CA TRP A 312 -9.39 19.27 11.42
C TRP A 312 -8.04 19.92 11.11
N ALA A 313 -7.18 19.26 10.34
CA ALA A 313 -5.94 19.85 9.87
C ALA A 313 -6.21 21.13 9.05
N LEU A 314 -7.19 21.09 8.15
CA LEU A 314 -7.61 22.25 7.35
C LEU A 314 -8.25 23.35 8.19
N ILE A 315 -9.16 23.02 9.12
CA ILE A 315 -9.77 23.98 10.05
C ILE A 315 -8.67 24.71 10.84
N LEU A 316 -7.72 23.98 11.42
CA LEU A 316 -6.64 24.55 12.23
C LEU A 316 -5.67 25.37 11.36
N ALA A 317 -5.37 24.91 10.14
CA ALA A 317 -4.52 25.65 9.21
C ALA A 317 -5.12 27.01 8.85
N CYS A 318 -6.44 27.08 8.61
CA CYS A 318 -7.17 28.34 8.40
C CYS A 318 -7.19 29.19 9.68
N ALA A 319 -7.68 28.64 10.78
CA ALA A 319 -7.89 29.38 12.03
C ALA A 319 -6.58 29.97 12.60
N LYS A 320 -5.46 29.25 12.44
CA LYS A 320 -4.13 29.67 12.91
C LYS A 320 -3.26 30.29 11.82
N SER A 321 -3.77 30.42 10.59
CA SER A 321 -3.03 30.95 9.44
C SER A 321 -1.67 30.28 9.24
N VAL A 322 -1.61 28.96 9.41
CA VAL A 322 -0.34 28.19 9.47
C VAL A 322 0.46 28.34 8.19
N ILE A 323 -0.19 28.13 7.03
CA ILE A 323 0.45 28.16 5.71
C ILE A 323 1.02 29.53 5.36
N PRO A 324 0.25 30.64 5.39
CA PRO A 324 0.82 31.96 5.05
C PRO A 324 1.89 32.39 6.05
N LEU A 325 1.78 32.06 7.35
CA LEU A 325 2.82 32.39 8.33
C LEU A 325 4.12 31.62 8.08
N ASP A 326 4.07 30.33 7.74
CA ASP A 326 5.24 29.55 7.34
C ASP A 326 5.93 30.17 6.11
N GLN A 327 5.16 30.52 5.08
CA GLN A 327 5.69 31.19 3.88
C GLN A 327 6.36 32.52 4.21
N ARG A 328 5.74 33.36 5.04
CA ARG A 328 6.29 34.66 5.44
C ARG A 328 7.57 34.54 6.28
N MET A 329 7.62 33.57 7.19
CA MET A 329 8.82 33.25 7.96
C MET A 329 9.98 32.81 7.06
N ARG A 330 9.71 31.97 6.05
CA ARG A 330 10.74 31.56 5.06
C ARG A 330 11.25 32.72 4.22
N GLN A 331 10.42 33.75 4.01
CA GLN A 331 10.78 35.00 3.35
C GLN A 331 11.52 35.99 4.28
N GLY A 332 11.74 35.64 5.55
CA GLY A 332 12.48 36.46 6.51
C GLY A 332 11.63 37.47 7.28
N HIS A 333 10.31 37.41 7.19
CA HIS A 333 9.41 38.28 7.96
C HIS A 333 9.18 37.75 9.38
N TRP A 334 8.96 38.67 10.33
CA TRP A 334 8.62 38.35 11.73
C TRP A 334 7.34 39.09 12.17
N ASP A 335 6.18 38.50 11.89
CA ASP A 335 4.87 39.20 11.97
C ASP A 335 4.19 39.14 13.33
N LYS A 336 4.94 38.87 14.40
CA LYS A 336 4.39 38.67 15.76
C LYS A 336 3.57 39.86 16.25
N SER A 337 3.93 41.08 15.87
CA SER A 337 3.25 42.30 16.33
C SER A 337 1.96 42.61 15.58
N THR A 338 1.81 42.13 14.34
CA THR A 338 0.70 42.49 13.43
C THR A 338 -0.29 41.35 13.21
N HIS A 339 0.11 40.10 13.44
CA HIS A 339 -0.75 38.95 13.20
C HIS A 339 -1.65 38.62 14.40
N LYS A 340 -2.94 38.34 14.11
CA LYS A 340 -3.92 37.82 15.07
C LYS A 340 -4.66 36.65 14.44
N SER A 341 -4.48 35.46 15.00
CA SER A 341 -5.19 34.26 14.58
C SER A 341 -6.54 34.13 15.27
N MET A 342 -7.42 33.31 14.71
CA MET A 342 -8.66 32.90 15.37
C MET A 342 -8.36 31.90 16.51
N GLU A 343 -9.11 32.03 17.60
CA GLU A 343 -9.23 31.03 18.65
C GLU A 343 -10.59 30.34 18.50
N LEU A 344 -10.62 29.01 18.61
CA LEU A 344 -11.81 28.21 18.36
C LEU A 344 -12.69 28.03 19.60
N GLU A 345 -12.14 28.14 20.81
CA GLU A 345 -12.91 27.99 22.04
C GLU A 345 -14.06 29.01 22.09
N GLY A 346 -15.27 28.54 22.43
CA GLY A 346 -16.48 29.36 22.46
C GLY A 346 -17.06 29.73 21.09
N ARG A 347 -16.41 29.36 19.97
CA ARG A 347 -16.92 29.56 18.60
C ARG A 347 -17.90 28.48 18.18
N THR A 348 -18.67 28.76 17.14
CA THR A 348 -19.65 27.82 16.60
C THR A 348 -19.08 27.07 15.39
N LEU A 349 -19.09 25.74 15.45
CA LEU A 349 -18.83 24.82 14.35
C LEU A 349 -20.17 24.37 13.74
N GLY A 350 -20.40 24.68 12.47
CA GLY A 350 -21.54 24.22 11.68
C GLY A 350 -21.15 23.03 10.80
N LEU A 351 -21.81 21.89 10.98
CA LEU A 351 -21.60 20.69 10.18
C LEU A 351 -22.79 20.43 9.24
N VAL A 352 -22.51 20.37 7.94
CA VAL A 352 -23.51 19.98 6.93
C VAL A 352 -23.29 18.51 6.60
N GLY A 353 -24.14 17.64 7.16
CA GLY A 353 -24.01 16.19 7.12
C GLY A 353 -23.41 15.63 8.42
N LEU A 354 -24.12 14.69 9.04
CA LEU A 354 -23.79 14.08 10.33
C LEU A 354 -23.58 12.56 10.20
N GLY A 355 -23.03 12.13 9.06
CA GLY A 355 -22.63 10.75 8.83
C GLY A 355 -21.36 10.35 9.59
N ALA A 356 -20.70 9.27 9.12
CA ALA A 356 -19.51 8.70 9.76
C ALA A 356 -18.34 9.70 9.93
N ILE A 357 -18.22 10.71 9.06
CA ILE A 357 -17.21 11.77 9.11
C ILE A 357 -17.69 12.90 10.03
N GLY A 358 -18.86 13.48 9.73
CA GLY A 358 -19.43 14.60 10.50
C GLY A 358 -19.52 14.32 12.00
N GLY A 359 -19.96 13.13 12.40
CA GLY A 359 -20.01 12.76 13.82
C GLY A 359 -18.64 12.68 14.50
N ARG A 360 -17.56 12.32 13.78
CA ARG A 360 -16.19 12.34 14.31
C ARG A 360 -15.69 13.78 14.47
N VAL A 361 -16.00 14.63 13.49
CA VAL A 361 -15.65 16.05 13.52
C VAL A 361 -16.37 16.75 14.67
N ALA A 362 -17.66 16.47 14.88
CA ALA A 362 -18.46 17.00 15.98
C ALA A 362 -17.84 16.73 17.35
N ARG A 363 -17.45 15.48 17.62
CA ARG A 363 -16.83 15.09 18.90
C ARG A 363 -15.58 15.88 19.22
N ILE A 364 -14.70 16.06 18.22
CA ILE A 364 -13.47 16.81 18.39
C ILE A 364 -13.77 18.31 18.56
N GLY A 365 -14.75 18.84 17.82
CA GLY A 365 -15.17 20.25 17.96
C GLY A 365 -15.66 20.55 19.37
N ARG A 366 -16.42 19.65 19.95
CA ARG A 366 -16.83 19.74 21.35
C ARG A 366 -15.65 19.72 22.31
N ALA A 367 -14.64 18.87 22.05
CA ALA A 367 -13.41 18.82 22.84
C ALA A 367 -12.55 20.10 22.73
N PHE A 368 -12.62 20.83 21.62
CA PHE A 368 -12.04 22.17 21.47
C PHE A 368 -12.84 23.29 22.17
N GLY A 369 -13.93 22.96 22.88
CA GLY A 369 -14.79 23.93 23.55
C GLY A 369 -15.69 24.71 22.59
N MET A 370 -15.91 24.22 21.36
CA MET A 370 -16.83 24.83 20.40
C MET A 370 -18.29 24.48 20.74
N LYS A 371 -19.21 25.35 20.32
CA LYS A 371 -20.63 24.98 20.12
C LYS A 371 -20.75 24.27 18.78
N VAL A 372 -21.33 23.08 18.73
CA VAL A 372 -21.48 22.32 17.47
C VAL A 372 -22.94 22.30 17.05
N LEU A 373 -23.24 22.88 15.90
CA LEU A 373 -24.52 22.80 15.21
C LEU A 373 -24.40 21.85 14.03
N ALA A 374 -25.40 21.01 13.79
CA ALA A 374 -25.40 20.09 12.67
C ALA A 374 -26.73 20.13 11.91
N TYR A 375 -26.64 20.12 10.59
CA TYR A 375 -27.76 19.93 9.68
C TYR A 375 -27.59 18.60 8.94
N ASP A 376 -28.52 17.68 9.15
CA ASP A 376 -28.62 16.44 8.38
C ASP A 376 -30.09 16.04 8.26
N PRO A 377 -30.71 16.12 7.07
CA PRO A 377 -32.13 15.83 6.89
C PRO A 377 -32.46 14.33 7.03
N PHE A 378 -31.46 13.46 7.07
CA PHE A 378 -31.63 12.01 7.20
C PHE A 378 -31.25 11.48 8.58
N ALA A 379 -30.65 12.30 9.43
CA ALA A 379 -30.31 11.93 10.80
C ALA A 379 -31.57 11.78 11.65
N ARG A 380 -31.76 10.58 12.23
CA ARG A 380 -32.85 10.31 13.18
C ARG A 380 -32.49 10.72 14.60
N THR A 381 -31.20 10.69 14.93
CA THR A 381 -30.66 11.03 16.24
C THR A 381 -29.40 11.86 16.04
N PHE A 382 -29.17 12.79 16.96
CA PHE A 382 -27.98 13.63 17.01
C PHE A 382 -27.16 13.18 18.21
N PRO A 383 -25.82 13.01 18.08
CA PRO A 383 -24.95 12.79 19.22
C PRO A 383 -25.02 13.97 20.21
N ASP A 384 -24.83 13.68 21.50
CA ASP A 384 -24.84 14.69 22.58
C ASP A 384 -23.81 15.81 22.36
N GLU A 385 -22.77 15.54 21.57
CA GLU A 385 -21.75 16.52 21.21
C GLU A 385 -22.23 17.62 20.25
N CYS A 386 -23.44 17.51 19.64
CA CYS A 386 -23.97 18.51 18.71
C CYS A 386 -25.49 18.73 18.81
N GLU A 387 -25.91 19.95 18.46
CA GLU A 387 -27.32 20.35 18.39
C GLU A 387 -27.82 20.28 16.95
N SER A 388 -29.03 19.75 16.75
CA SER A 388 -29.70 19.80 15.44
C SER A 388 -30.08 21.25 15.10
N SER A 389 -29.93 21.63 13.84
CA SER A 389 -30.27 22.97 13.33
C SER A 389 -30.80 22.91 11.90
N SER A 390 -31.49 23.96 11.46
CA SER A 390 -31.77 24.17 10.04
C SER A 390 -30.49 24.58 9.31
N LEU A 391 -30.43 24.39 7.99
CA LEU A 391 -29.26 24.84 7.22
C LEU A 391 -29.03 26.35 7.39
N ASP A 392 -30.08 27.16 7.28
CA ASP A 392 -29.95 28.62 7.29
C ASP A 392 -29.54 29.14 8.67
N ASP A 393 -30.11 28.59 9.74
CA ASP A 393 -29.73 28.95 11.12
C ASP A 393 -28.29 28.56 11.44
N LEU A 394 -27.84 27.41 10.92
CA LEU A 394 -26.45 26.95 11.05
C LEU A 394 -25.50 27.91 10.34
N LEU A 395 -25.78 28.29 9.09
CA LEU A 395 -24.95 29.20 8.31
C LEU A 395 -24.85 30.59 8.95
N GLN A 396 -25.94 31.09 9.56
CA GLN A 396 -25.97 32.38 10.26
C GLN A 396 -25.20 32.39 11.59
N GLN A 397 -25.05 31.24 12.25
CA GLN A 397 -24.44 31.15 13.58
C GLN A 397 -22.98 30.67 13.56
N ALA A 398 -22.60 29.89 12.55
CA ALA A 398 -21.29 29.24 12.47
C ALA A 398 -20.15 30.22 12.17
N ASP A 399 -19.07 30.10 12.95
CA ASP A 399 -17.78 30.73 12.65
C ASP A 399 -16.94 29.84 11.72
N VAL A 400 -17.14 28.52 11.80
CA VAL A 400 -16.53 27.51 10.93
C VAL A 400 -17.62 26.62 10.36
N ILE A 401 -17.72 26.50 9.04
CA ILE A 401 -18.66 25.63 8.34
C ILE A 401 -17.86 24.50 7.67
N SER A 402 -18.26 23.24 7.89
CA SER A 402 -17.63 22.08 7.27
C SER A 402 -18.66 21.18 6.56
N LEU A 403 -18.37 20.83 5.32
CA LEU A 403 -19.26 20.02 4.46
C LEU A 403 -18.87 18.54 4.49
N HIS A 404 -19.85 17.69 4.81
CA HIS A 404 -19.72 16.23 4.94
C HIS A 404 -20.90 15.46 4.34
N CYS A 405 -21.69 16.11 3.47
CA CYS A 405 -22.83 15.53 2.78
C CYS A 405 -22.44 15.02 1.37
N PRO A 406 -23.18 14.05 0.80
CA PRO A 406 -22.97 13.61 -0.57
C PRO A 406 -23.39 14.70 -1.59
N LEU A 407 -22.80 14.67 -2.78
CA LEU A 407 -23.27 15.44 -3.93
C LEU A 407 -24.45 14.71 -4.58
N THR A 408 -25.62 15.33 -4.54
CA THR A 408 -26.85 14.91 -5.20
C THR A 408 -27.41 16.07 -6.01
N GLU A 409 -28.51 15.85 -6.72
CA GLU A 409 -29.18 16.96 -7.41
C GLU A 409 -29.69 18.04 -6.45
N GLN A 410 -30.12 17.64 -5.24
CA GLN A 410 -30.59 18.56 -4.21
C GLN A 410 -29.46 19.32 -3.50
N THR A 411 -28.25 18.74 -3.41
CA THR A 411 -27.10 19.37 -2.73
C THR A 411 -26.11 20.03 -3.68
N ARG A 412 -26.32 19.91 -5.00
CA ARG A 412 -25.52 20.60 -6.02
C ARG A 412 -25.61 22.10 -5.81
N GLN A 413 -24.44 22.74 -5.68
CA GLN A 413 -24.31 24.17 -5.40
C GLN A 413 -25.19 24.64 -4.23
N MET A 414 -25.37 23.79 -3.21
CA MET A 414 -26.13 24.17 -2.03
C MET A 414 -25.48 25.32 -1.27
N ILE A 415 -24.16 25.49 -1.39
CA ILE A 415 -23.44 26.69 -0.94
C ILE A 415 -23.25 27.61 -2.15
N ASN A 416 -24.30 28.36 -2.48
CA ASN A 416 -24.32 29.36 -3.55
C ASN A 416 -24.20 30.79 -2.99
N ALA A 417 -24.29 31.80 -3.86
CA ALA A 417 -24.23 33.21 -3.45
C ALA A 417 -25.26 33.60 -2.37
N GLU A 418 -26.50 33.08 -2.46
CA GLU A 418 -27.54 33.35 -1.45
C GLU A 418 -27.19 32.74 -0.10
N LYS A 419 -26.69 31.50 -0.06
CA LYS A 419 -26.28 30.85 1.19
C LYS A 419 -25.00 31.43 1.76
N LEU A 420 -24.04 31.83 0.92
CA LEU A 420 -22.83 32.52 1.36
C LEU A 420 -23.15 33.88 2.00
N ALA A 421 -24.19 34.57 1.53
CA ALA A 421 -24.65 35.83 2.14
C ALA A 421 -25.20 35.65 3.58
N LEU A 422 -25.56 34.42 3.97
CA LEU A 422 -25.97 34.11 5.34
C LEU A 422 -24.79 33.92 6.30
N PHE A 423 -23.57 33.77 5.79
CA PHE A 423 -22.42 33.46 6.64
C PHE A 423 -22.12 34.63 7.57
N LYS A 424 -21.62 34.31 8.77
CA LYS A 424 -20.98 35.33 9.61
C LYS A 424 -19.80 35.93 8.87
N LYS A 425 -19.66 37.26 8.93
CA LYS A 425 -18.51 37.94 8.34
C LYS A 425 -17.21 37.41 8.95
N GLY A 426 -16.30 36.98 8.08
CA GLY A 426 -15.02 36.38 8.45
C GLY A 426 -15.10 34.89 8.82
N ALA A 427 -16.15 34.18 8.39
CA ALA A 427 -16.27 32.74 8.61
C ALA A 427 -15.21 31.93 7.84
N ILE A 428 -14.99 30.69 8.29
CA ILE A 428 -14.14 29.69 7.61
C ILE A 428 -15.04 28.65 6.94
N LEU A 429 -14.79 28.34 5.67
CA LEU A 429 -15.47 27.25 4.95
C LEU A 429 -14.49 26.11 4.65
N VAL A 430 -14.83 24.88 5.05
CA VAL A 430 -14.04 23.68 4.77
C VAL A 430 -14.86 22.68 3.97
N ASN A 431 -14.30 22.17 2.88
CA ASN A 431 -14.93 21.15 2.06
C ASN A 431 -13.99 19.97 1.81
N THR A 432 -14.26 18.87 2.51
CA THR A 432 -13.62 17.56 2.32
C THR A 432 -14.62 16.53 1.76
N ALA A 433 -15.76 16.99 1.27
CA ALA A 433 -16.81 16.17 0.68
C ALA A 433 -16.70 16.13 -0.85
N ARG A 434 -17.29 17.12 -1.53
CA ARG A 434 -17.34 17.20 -3.00
C ARG A 434 -17.35 18.65 -3.45
N GLY A 435 -16.55 19.01 -4.46
CA GLY A 435 -16.46 20.40 -4.93
C GLY A 435 -17.77 20.94 -5.49
N GLY A 436 -18.56 20.10 -6.17
CA GLY A 436 -19.87 20.49 -6.73
C GLY A 436 -20.95 20.89 -5.72
N LEU A 437 -20.69 20.82 -4.41
CA LEU A 437 -21.55 21.36 -3.36
C LEU A 437 -21.49 22.89 -3.27
N ILE A 438 -20.43 23.49 -3.80
CA ILE A 438 -20.13 24.91 -3.72
C ILE A 438 -20.22 25.51 -5.11
N ASP A 439 -20.84 26.70 -5.22
CA ASP A 439 -20.62 27.58 -6.36
C ASP A 439 -19.26 28.30 -6.16
N GLU A 440 -18.25 27.83 -6.89
CA GLU A 440 -16.87 28.26 -6.70
C GLU A 440 -16.65 29.75 -7.02
N GLU A 441 -17.37 30.31 -8.00
CA GLU A 441 -17.30 31.74 -8.36
C GLU A 441 -17.94 32.60 -7.26
N ALA A 442 -19.07 32.15 -6.71
CA ALA A 442 -19.71 32.82 -5.59
C ALA A 442 -18.82 32.81 -4.33
N LEU A 443 -18.11 31.69 -4.09
CA LEU A 443 -17.15 31.58 -2.99
C LEU A 443 -15.97 32.55 -3.19
N LEU A 444 -15.43 32.64 -4.41
CA LEU A 444 -14.37 33.61 -4.74
C LEU A 444 -14.81 35.04 -4.42
N ALA A 445 -16.01 35.43 -4.86
CA ALA A 445 -16.56 36.76 -4.56
C ALA A 445 -16.75 36.98 -3.03
N ALA A 446 -17.15 35.95 -2.29
CA ALA A 446 -17.31 36.01 -0.84
C ALA A 446 -15.97 36.09 -0.09
N LEU A 447 -14.89 35.52 -0.63
CA LEU A 447 -13.53 35.69 -0.14
C LEU A 447 -13.02 37.11 -0.39
N ASP A 448 -13.24 37.64 -1.60
CA ASP A 448 -12.80 38.98 -2.01
C ASP A 448 -13.48 40.09 -1.18
N ASN A 449 -14.76 39.92 -0.85
CA ASN A 449 -15.50 40.89 -0.03
C ASN A 449 -15.35 40.67 1.49
N GLY A 450 -14.63 39.62 1.92
CA GLY A 450 -14.34 39.29 3.31
C GLY A 450 -15.51 38.70 4.10
N THR A 451 -16.59 38.28 3.44
CA THR A 451 -17.65 37.47 4.07
C THR A 451 -17.06 36.15 4.54
N VAL A 452 -16.26 35.49 3.70
CA VAL A 452 -15.45 34.33 4.06
C VAL A 452 -14.01 34.81 4.26
N ALA A 453 -13.45 34.56 5.45
CA ALA A 453 -12.04 34.90 5.71
C ALA A 453 -11.07 33.86 5.14
N TRP A 454 -11.48 32.59 5.18
CA TRP A 454 -10.69 31.45 4.72
C TRP A 454 -11.56 30.37 4.11
N ALA A 455 -11.09 29.77 3.03
CA ALA A 455 -11.63 28.50 2.55
C ALA A 455 -10.53 27.42 2.51
N ALA A 456 -10.90 26.18 2.81
CA ALA A 456 -10.04 25.03 2.61
C ALA A 456 -10.76 23.95 1.79
N LEU A 457 -10.23 23.65 0.62
CA LEU A 457 -10.87 22.81 -0.39
C LEU A 457 -9.98 21.59 -0.67
N ASP A 458 -10.52 20.40 -0.41
CA ASP A 458 -9.92 19.13 -0.81
C ASP A 458 -10.60 18.55 -2.05
N SER A 459 -11.73 19.09 -2.52
CA SER A 459 -12.40 18.63 -3.74
C SER A 459 -12.93 19.83 -4.54
N PHE A 460 -12.99 19.66 -5.87
CA PHE A 460 -13.24 20.72 -6.85
C PHE A 460 -14.40 20.35 -7.77
N ALA A 461 -15.09 21.35 -8.34
CA ALA A 461 -16.18 21.13 -9.29
C ALA A 461 -15.71 20.38 -10.54
N THR A 462 -14.47 20.65 -10.97
CA THR A 462 -13.77 19.92 -12.02
C THR A 462 -12.47 19.35 -11.48
N GLU A 463 -12.30 18.04 -11.59
CA GLU A 463 -11.11 17.32 -11.14
C GLU A 463 -10.50 16.49 -12.28
N PRO A 464 -9.16 16.45 -12.43
CA PRO A 464 -8.15 17.15 -11.61
C PRO A 464 -8.12 18.67 -11.85
N LEU A 465 -7.73 19.43 -10.83
CA LEU A 465 -7.53 20.88 -10.95
C LEU A 465 -6.25 21.16 -11.79
N THR A 466 -6.42 21.74 -12.97
CA THR A 466 -5.32 22.04 -13.90
C THR A 466 -5.09 23.55 -14.00
N ALA A 467 -3.83 23.97 -14.16
CA ALA A 467 -3.52 25.38 -14.32
C ALA A 467 -3.79 25.86 -15.76
N PRO A 468 -4.30 27.08 -15.97
CA PRO A 468 -4.71 28.04 -14.93
C PRO A 468 -6.06 27.70 -14.31
N HIS A 469 -6.24 28.01 -13.02
CA HIS A 469 -7.51 27.83 -12.30
C HIS A 469 -7.82 29.01 -11.37
N ILE A 470 -9.09 29.20 -11.01
CA ILE A 470 -9.57 30.37 -10.25
C ILE A 470 -8.87 30.54 -8.89
N TRP A 471 -8.47 29.43 -8.26
CA TRP A 471 -7.81 29.45 -6.94
C TRP A 471 -6.32 29.81 -6.96
N GLN A 472 -5.69 29.93 -8.14
CA GLN A 472 -4.23 29.91 -8.27
C GLN A 472 -3.50 31.04 -7.52
N ASN A 473 -4.16 32.19 -7.35
CA ASN A 473 -3.58 33.36 -6.68
C ASN A 473 -4.41 33.84 -5.48
N VAL A 474 -5.25 32.97 -4.91
CA VAL A 474 -6.14 33.34 -3.79
C VAL A 474 -5.49 32.94 -2.48
N GLY A 475 -4.81 33.89 -1.82
CA GLY A 475 -4.03 33.64 -0.60
C GLY A 475 -4.83 33.20 0.63
N SER A 476 -6.15 33.42 0.63
CA SER A 476 -7.09 32.99 1.67
C SER A 476 -7.68 31.59 1.41
N VAL A 477 -7.15 30.85 0.43
CA VAL A 477 -7.59 29.50 0.09
C VAL A 477 -6.48 28.49 0.32
N ILE A 478 -6.78 27.42 1.05
CA ILE A 478 -5.91 26.25 1.20
C ILE A 478 -6.45 25.14 0.28
N LEU A 479 -5.57 24.54 -0.51
CA LEU A 479 -5.92 23.52 -1.49
C LEU A 479 -5.21 22.20 -1.16
N SER A 480 -5.93 21.08 -1.23
CA SER A 480 -5.34 19.74 -1.25
C SER A 480 -5.95 18.89 -2.38
N PRO A 481 -5.18 17.96 -2.98
CA PRO A 481 -5.59 17.31 -4.23
C PRO A 481 -6.50 16.08 -4.01
N HIS A 482 -7.62 16.25 -3.29
CA HIS A 482 -8.59 15.17 -3.00
C HIS A 482 -7.97 13.98 -2.28
N ILE A 483 -7.24 14.28 -1.20
CA ILE A 483 -6.45 13.32 -0.44
C ILE A 483 -6.94 13.12 0.99
N GLY A 484 -8.01 13.77 1.43
CA GLY A 484 -8.49 13.65 2.80
C GLY A 484 -8.83 12.21 3.20
N GLY A 485 -9.23 11.38 2.24
CA GLY A 485 -9.47 9.96 2.46
C GLY A 485 -8.24 9.04 2.35
N VAL A 486 -7.06 9.57 2.03
CA VAL A 486 -5.86 8.80 1.67
C VAL A 486 -4.85 8.82 2.81
N SER A 487 -4.85 7.76 3.63
CA SER A 487 -3.84 7.48 4.66
C SER A 487 -3.38 6.03 4.57
N ASP A 488 -2.29 5.70 5.26
CA ASP A 488 -1.77 4.34 5.37
C ASP A 488 -2.85 3.32 5.81
N ASN A 489 -3.62 3.69 6.83
CA ASN A 489 -4.66 2.84 7.41
C ASN A 489 -5.96 2.85 6.59
N SER A 490 -6.37 4.01 6.06
CA SER A 490 -7.59 4.08 5.24
C SER A 490 -7.41 3.33 3.93
N TYR A 491 -6.21 3.35 3.34
CA TYR A 491 -5.88 2.63 2.13
C TYR A 491 -6.11 1.12 2.28
N VAL A 492 -5.62 0.55 3.39
CA VAL A 492 -5.84 -0.86 3.74
C VAL A 492 -7.32 -1.14 3.96
N LYS A 493 -8.00 -0.35 4.80
CA LYS A 493 -9.43 -0.54 5.12
C LYS A 493 -10.35 -0.44 3.90
N MET A 494 -10.16 0.56 3.06
CA MET A 494 -10.94 0.72 1.83
C MET A 494 -10.71 -0.45 0.88
N GLY A 495 -9.46 -0.91 0.76
CA GLY A 495 -9.11 -2.06 -0.05
C GLY A 495 -9.79 -3.33 0.45
N THR A 496 -9.69 -3.63 1.75
CA THR A 496 -10.26 -4.86 2.32
C THR A 496 -11.78 -4.85 2.26
N VAL A 497 -12.44 -3.72 2.53
CA VAL A 497 -13.90 -3.62 2.38
C VAL A 497 -14.33 -3.77 0.92
N ALA A 498 -13.63 -3.16 -0.03
CA ALA A 498 -13.93 -3.32 -1.46
C ALA A 498 -13.79 -4.79 -1.91
N ALA A 499 -12.73 -5.48 -1.45
CA ALA A 499 -12.56 -6.91 -1.69
C ALA A 499 -13.69 -7.74 -1.05
N SER A 500 -14.01 -7.51 0.22
CA SER A 500 -15.09 -8.20 0.91
C SER A 500 -16.46 -8.00 0.25
N ASN A 501 -16.75 -6.79 -0.25
CA ASN A 501 -17.96 -6.52 -1.02
C ASN A 501 -18.06 -7.40 -2.27
N ILE A 502 -16.95 -7.53 -3.02
CA ILE A 502 -16.90 -8.40 -4.20
C ILE A 502 -17.18 -9.84 -3.81
N LEU A 503 -16.46 -10.37 -2.82
CA LEU A 503 -16.64 -11.75 -2.36
C LEU A 503 -18.08 -12.03 -1.91
N SER A 504 -18.68 -11.08 -1.20
CA SER A 504 -20.05 -11.21 -0.68
C SER A 504 -21.08 -11.28 -1.80
N VAL A 505 -20.94 -10.45 -2.85
CA VAL A 505 -21.84 -10.48 -4.00
C VAL A 505 -21.62 -11.72 -4.86
N LEU A 506 -20.37 -12.14 -5.07
CA LEU A 506 -20.07 -13.30 -5.91
C LEU A 506 -20.48 -14.63 -5.26
N ALA A 507 -20.41 -14.72 -3.93
CA ALA A 507 -20.86 -15.89 -3.16
C ALA A 507 -22.39 -15.98 -3.02
N ALA A 508 -23.12 -14.89 -3.19
CA ALA A 508 -24.58 -14.92 -3.15
C ALA A 508 -25.14 -15.69 -4.37
N PRO A 509 -26.08 -16.64 -4.17
CA PRO A 509 -26.75 -17.30 -5.28
C PRO A 509 -27.48 -16.25 -6.13
N MET A 510 -27.40 -16.37 -7.46
CA MET A 510 -28.14 -15.48 -8.35
C MET A 510 -29.62 -15.53 -7.97
N LYS A 511 -30.23 -14.36 -7.71
CA LYS A 511 -31.68 -14.28 -7.56
C LYS A 511 -32.30 -14.66 -8.91
N ASN A 512 -32.75 -15.90 -9.03
CA ASN A 512 -33.67 -16.30 -10.09
C ASN A 512 -34.99 -15.56 -9.82
N GLU A 513 -35.24 -14.48 -10.54
CA GLU A 513 -36.59 -13.93 -10.65
C GLU A 513 -37.37 -14.82 -11.63
N SER A 514 -38.33 -15.57 -11.08
CA SER A 514 -39.39 -16.19 -11.88
C SER A 514 -40.13 -15.10 -12.66
N PRO A 515 -40.46 -15.31 -13.95
CA PRO A 515 -41.34 -14.40 -14.66
C PRO A 515 -42.72 -14.48 -14.00
N VAL A 516 -43.12 -13.39 -13.34
CA VAL A 516 -44.50 -13.19 -12.91
C VAL A 516 -45.31 -12.96 -14.18
N ALA A 517 -46.22 -13.91 -14.45
CA ALA A 517 -47.27 -13.83 -15.44
C ALA A 517 -48.36 -12.81 -15.05
#